data_AF-Q9L6K6-F1
#
_entry.id   AF-Q9L6K6-F1
#
_cell.length_a   1.000
_cell.length_b   1.000
_cell.length_c   1.000
_cell.angle_alpha   90.00
_cell.angle_beta   90.00
_cell.angle_gamma   90.00
#
_symmetry.space_group_name_H-M   'P 1'
#
loop_
_entity.id
_entity.type
_entity.pdbx_description
1 polymer ?
#
loop_
_entity_poly.entity_id
_entity_poly.type
_entity_poly.pdbx_seq_one_letter_code
_entity_poly.pdbx_strand_id
1 'polypeptide(L)' 'GAYIIRGQNNSAHKLRIRIGGEDWQPDNSGIGMVSHSDFTNEFNIYYFGNGDIPVDTYLISIYATEIEL' A
#
# COMPACT_ATOMS: atom_id res chain seq x y z
N GLY A 1 -0.46 -1.58 -6.48
CA GLY A 1 -0.09 -0.97 -5.18
C GLY A 1 0.49 -1.94 -4.15
N ALA A 2 1.68 -2.51 -4.40
CA ALA A 2 2.45 -3.26 -3.38
C ALA A 2 3.81 -2.59 -3.17
N TYR A 3 4.23 -2.44 -1.91
CA TYR A 3 5.35 -1.58 -1.52
C TYR A 3 6.22 -2.21 -0.43
N ILE A 4 7.48 -1.77 -0.36
CA ILE A 4 8.44 -2.15 0.68
C ILE A 4 8.79 -0.90 1.49
N ILE A 5 8.56 -0.97 2.80
CA ILE A 5 8.96 0.07 3.74
C ILE A 5 10.17 -0.45 4.51
N ARG A 6 11.19 0.41 4.62
CA ARG A 6 12.40 0.11 5.37
C ARG A 6 12.27 0.61 6.81
N GLY A 7 12.87 -0.13 7.74
CA GLY A 7 12.92 0.25 9.15
C GLY A 7 13.66 1.57 9.33
N GLN A 8 13.20 2.39 10.28
CA GLN A 8 13.85 3.66 10.64
C GLN A 8 15.20 3.42 11.33
N ASN A 9 15.29 2.41 12.19
CA ASN A 9 16.51 2.10 12.93
C ASN A 9 17.49 1.29 12.08
N ASN A 10 17.00 0.36 11.24
CA ASN A 10 17.82 -0.43 10.33
C ASN A 10 17.17 -0.55 8.94
N SER A 11 17.83 0.04 7.93
CA SER A 11 17.32 0.05 6.56
C SER A 11 17.31 -1.34 5.87
N ALA A 12 17.93 -2.36 6.48
CA ALA A 12 17.82 -3.75 6.05
C ALA A 12 16.51 -4.43 6.52
N HIS A 13 15.86 -3.92 7.57
CA HIS A 13 14.55 -4.39 8.00
C HIS A 13 13.49 -3.98 6.98
N LYS A 14 12.63 -4.93 6.58
CA LYS A 14 11.65 -4.72 5.51
C LYS A 14 10.26 -5.13 5.97
N LEU A 15 9.33 -4.19 5.90
CA LEU A 15 7.90 -4.44 5.97
C LEU A 15 7.34 -4.39 4.54
N ARG A 16 6.66 -5.47 4.13
CA ARG A 16 5.96 -5.54 2.83
C ARG A 16 4.49 -5.27 3.06
N ILE A 17 3.94 -4.29 2.35
CA ILE A 17 2.50 -3.96 2.42
C ILE A 17 1.87 -3.97 1.03
N ARG A 18 0.56 -4.11 1.00
CA ARG A 18 -0.28 -3.86 -0.17
C ARG A 18 -1.41 -2.92 0.23
N ILE A 19 -1.69 -1.93 -0.59
CA ILE A 19 -2.91 -1.12 -0.47
C ILE A 19 -3.98 -1.67 -1.42
N GLY A 20 -5.24 -1.63 -1.01
CA GLY A 20 -6.38 -2.11 -1.80
C GLY A 20 -7.67 -2.11 -0.98
N GLY A 21 -8.68 -2.83 -1.46
CA GLY A 21 -10.01 -2.91 -0.85
C GLY A 21 -10.97 -3.56 -1.84
N GLU A 22 -12.23 -3.74 -1.46
CA GLU A 22 -13.24 -4.42 -2.26
C GLU A 22 -13.40 -3.82 -3.67
N ASP A 23 -13.52 -2.49 -3.76
CA ASP A 23 -13.72 -1.75 -5.03
C ASP A 23 -12.42 -1.22 -5.67
N TRP A 24 -11.26 -1.57 -5.10
CA TRP A 24 -9.97 -1.07 -5.57
C TRP A 24 -9.32 -2.05 -6.52
N GLN A 25 -9.06 -1.61 -7.75
CA GLN A 25 -8.41 -2.43 -8.77
C GLN A 25 -7.01 -1.89 -9.09
N PRO A 26 -6.02 -2.74 -9.42
CA PRO A 26 -4.72 -2.27 -9.86
C PRO A 26 -4.86 -1.52 -11.20
N ASP A 27 -4.16 -0.40 -11.33
CA ASP A 27 -4.01 0.26 -12.63
C ASP A 27 -3.16 -0.60 -13.60
N ASN A 28 -3.40 -0.48 -14.90
CA ASN A 28 -2.66 -1.18 -15.96
C ASN A 28 -1.16 -0.82 -15.96
N SER A 29 -0.80 0.38 -15.51
CA SER A 29 0.61 0.78 -15.37
C SER A 29 1.29 0.16 -14.15
N GLY A 30 0.52 -0.47 -13.24
CA GLY A 30 1.01 -1.08 -12.01
C GLY A 30 1.44 -0.09 -10.91
N ILE A 31 1.24 1.21 -11.12
CA ILE A 31 1.73 2.28 -10.23
C ILE A 31 0.94 2.32 -8.91
N GLY A 32 -0.36 2.09 -8.96
CA GLY A 32 -1.26 2.31 -7.84
C GLY A 32 -2.42 1.32 -7.78
N MET A 33 -3.50 1.77 -7.16
CA MET A 33 -4.83 1.18 -7.18
C MET A 33 -5.82 2.30 -7.53
N VAL A 34 -6.90 1.98 -8.22
CA VAL A 34 -7.93 2.92 -8.67
C VAL A 34 -9.28 2.43 -8.15
N SER A 35 -10.05 3.35 -7.57
CA SER A 35 -11.49 3.18 -7.34
C SER A 35 -12.25 3.92 -8.44
N HIS A 36 -13.34 3.34 -8.92
CA HIS A 36 -14.21 3.94 -9.95
C HIS A 36 -15.57 4.40 -9.38
N SER A 37 -15.84 4.10 -8.11
CA SER A 37 -17.10 4.44 -7.45
C SER A 37 -16.89 5.61 -6.51
N ASP A 38 -17.72 6.64 -6.66
CA ASP A 38 -17.76 7.79 -5.75
C ASP A 38 -18.21 7.40 -4.33
N PHE A 39 -18.78 6.21 -4.15
CA PHE A 39 -19.20 5.70 -2.85
C PHE A 39 -18.08 4.97 -2.08
N THR A 40 -16.95 4.68 -2.72
CA THR A 40 -15.81 4.03 -2.05
C THR A 40 -15.00 5.09 -1.29
N ASN A 41 -15.27 5.20 0.01
CA ASN A 41 -14.67 6.18 0.92
C ASN A 41 -13.48 5.64 1.73
N GLU A 42 -13.19 4.34 1.61
CA GLU A 42 -12.17 3.65 2.41
C GLU A 42 -11.24 2.80 1.55
N PHE A 43 -10.04 2.55 2.08
CA PHE A 43 -9.12 1.54 1.58
C PHE A 43 -8.44 0.86 2.77
N ASN A 44 -7.85 -0.30 2.53
CA ASN A 44 -7.14 -1.08 3.51
C ASN A 44 -5.64 -1.16 3.19
N ILE A 45 -4.86 -1.35 4.25
CA ILE A 45 -3.43 -1.63 4.19
C ILE A 45 -3.25 -3.06 4.71
N TYR A 46 -2.79 -3.95 3.85
CA TYR A 46 -2.57 -5.35 4.16
C TYR A 46 -1.10 -5.63 4.38
N TYR A 47 -0.79 -6.46 5.38
CA TYR A 47 0.50 -7.14 5.42
C TYR A 47 0.63 -8.04 4.19
N PHE A 48 1.75 -7.94 3.47
CA PHE A 48 1.99 -8.64 2.21
C PHE A 48 3.34 -9.36 2.19
N GLY A 49 3.78 -9.80 3.36
CA GLY A 49 4.96 -10.65 3.53
C GLY A 49 4.58 -12.07 3.94
N ASN A 50 5.61 -12.90 4.10
CA ASN A 50 5.49 -14.23 4.67
C ASN A 50 6.24 -14.24 6.01
N GLY A 51 5.60 -14.73 7.07
CA GLY A 51 6.19 -14.85 8.40
C GLY A 51 6.22 -13.54 9.19
N ASP A 52 7.11 -13.48 10.18
CA ASP A 52 7.22 -12.36 11.11
C ASP A 52 7.94 -11.14 10.52
N ILE A 53 7.69 -9.98 11.11
CA ILE A 53 8.30 -8.70 10.75
C ILE A 53 9.41 -8.40 11.78
N PRO A 54 10.63 -8.02 11.35
CA PRO A 54 11.65 -7.55 12.27
C PRO A 54 11.14 -6.37 13.12
N VAL A 55 11.50 -6.33 14.41
CA VAL A 55 11.11 -5.22 15.29
C VAL A 55 11.81 -3.94 14.82
N ASP A 56 11.02 -2.97 14.34
CA ASP A 56 11.46 -1.64 13.96
C ASP A 56 10.24 -0.70 13.91
N THR A 57 10.46 0.60 13.69
CA THR A 57 9.41 1.54 13.30
C THR A 57 9.43 1.69 11.78
N TYR A 58 8.25 1.61 11.15
CA TYR A 58 8.09 1.68 9.71
C TYR A 58 7.19 2.87 9.34
N LEU A 59 7.72 3.82 8.56
CA LEU A 59 6.97 4.99 8.12
C LEU A 59 6.21 4.66 6.83
N ILE A 60 4.89 4.51 6.94
CA ILE A 60 3.99 4.34 5.78
C ILE A 60 3.62 5.73 5.26
N SER A 61 3.95 6.03 4.01
CA SER A 61 3.57 7.28 3.33
C SER A 61 2.70 6.95 2.12
N ILE A 62 1.49 7.52 2.08
CA ILE A 62 0.47 7.26 1.05
C ILE A 62 -0.03 8.61 0.54
N TYR A 63 -0.28 8.70 -0.76
CA TYR A 63 -0.94 9.83 -1.40
C TYR A 63 -2.07 9.33 -2.31
N ALA A 64 -3.01 10.21 -2.63
CA ALA A 64 -4.10 9.96 -3.55
C ALA A 64 -4.26 11.15 -4.49
N THR A 65 -4.76 10.90 -5.70
CA THR A 65 -5.11 11.92 -6.68
C THR A 65 -6.37 11.48 -7.42
N GLU A 66 -7.20 12.44 -7.79
CA GLU A 66 -8.23 12.23 -8.80
C GLU A 66 -7.55 12.08 -10.17
N ILE A 67 -8.12 11.25 -11.03
CA ILE A 67 -7.68 11.05 -12.42
C ILE A 67 -8.90 11.15 -13.34
N GLU A 68 -8.74 11.81 -14.48
CA GLU A 68 -9.70 11.68 -15.58
C GLU A 68 -9.37 10.40 -16.36
N LEU A 69 -10.34 9.49 -16.48
CA LEU A 69 -10.23 8.25 -17.27
C LEU A 69 -10.80 8.45 -18.67
#